data_AF-A0A5B7C388-F1
#
_entry.id   AF-A0A5B7C388-F1
#
_cell.length_a   1.000
_cell.length_b   1.000
_cell.length_c   1.000
_cell.angle_alpha   90.00
_cell.angle_beta   90.00
_cell.angle_gamma   90.00
#
_symmetry.space_group_name_H-M   'P 1'
#
loop_
_entity.id
_entity.type
_entity.pdbx_description
1 polymer ?
#
loop_
_entity_poly.entity_id
_entity_poly.type
_entity_poly.pdbx_seq_one_letter_code
_entity_poly.pdbx_strand_id
1 'polypeptide(L)'
;PGKRFYDFSKIRREIQAETEREAGYNKGVSDKQIRLKISSPNVLNITLVDLPGITKVPVGDQPSDIEARIRKMIMSYIRQEACIILAVSPANSDLATSDALQ
;
A
#
# COMPACT_ATOMS: atom_id res chain seq x y z
N PRO A 1 -14.31 1.53 15.08
CA PRO A 1 -13.80 0.47 15.99
C PRO A 1 -14.95 -0.41 16.50
N GLY A 2 -15.01 -1.68 16.11
CA GLY A 2 -16.03 -2.63 16.59
C GLY A 2 -16.78 -3.42 15.51
N LYS A 3 -16.65 -3.05 14.23
CA LYS A 3 -17.22 -3.81 13.12
C LYS A 3 -16.28 -4.97 12.78
N ARG A 4 -16.79 -6.20 12.88
CA ARG A 4 -16.08 -7.42 12.46
C ARG A 4 -16.69 -7.91 11.15
N PHE A 5 -15.84 -8.35 10.25
CA PHE A 5 -16.24 -8.91 8.97
C PHE A 5 -15.83 -10.38 8.92
N TYR A 6 -16.71 -11.20 8.36
CA TYR A 6 -16.49 -12.64 8.15
C TYR A 6 -16.48 -13.00 6.66
N ASP A 7 -16.67 -12.00 5.79
CA ASP A 7 -16.69 -12.12 4.33
C ASP A 7 -15.61 -11.19 3.75
N PHE A 8 -14.65 -11.78 3.05
CA PHE A 8 -13.54 -11.06 2.41
C PHE A 8 -14.01 -10.06 1.36
N SER A 9 -15.15 -10.29 0.71
CA SER A 9 -15.73 -9.35 -0.24
C SER A 9 -16.16 -8.06 0.44
N LYS A 10 -16.71 -8.17 1.67
CA LYS A 10 -17.06 -7.00 2.49
C LYS A 10 -15.82 -6.29 3.02
N ILE A 11 -14.79 -7.03 3.41
CA ILE A 11 -13.49 -6.45 3.83
C ILE A 11 -12.92 -5.60 2.70
N ARG A 12 -12.84 -6.14 1.48
CA ARG A 12 -12.33 -5.40 0.31
C ARG A 12 -13.11 -4.12 0.03
N ARG A 13 -14.45 -4.20 0.07
CA ARG A 13 -15.31 -3.02 -0.13
C ARG A 13 -15.12 -1.96 0.95
N GLU A 14 -14.96 -2.37 2.21
CA GLU A 14 -14.70 -1.43 3.31
C GLU A 14 -13.33 -0.77 3.16
N ILE A 15 -12.27 -1.51 2.81
CA ILE A 15 -10.95 -0.94 2.54
C ILE A 15 -11.05 0.12 1.45
N GLN A 16 -11.71 -0.20 0.34
CA GLN A 16 -11.91 0.76 -0.76
C GLN A 16 -12.68 2.02 -0.29
N ALA A 17 -13.77 1.85 0.45
CA ALA A 17 -14.56 2.97 0.94
C ALA A 17 -13.78 3.86 1.93
N GLU A 18 -12.94 3.29 2.80
CA GLU A 18 -12.05 4.05 3.68
C GLU A 18 -10.95 4.77 2.89
N THR A 19 -10.35 4.12 1.89
CA THR A 19 -9.36 4.76 1.01
C THR A 19 -9.98 5.96 0.28
N GLU A 20 -11.18 5.80 -0.29
CA GLU A 20 -11.89 6.89 -0.97
C GLU A 20 -12.24 8.05 -0.01
N ARG A 21 -12.62 7.73 1.24
CA ARG A 21 -12.96 8.76 2.24
C ARG A 21 -11.76 9.61 2.66
N GLU A 22 -10.57 9.01 2.71
CA GLU A 22 -9.35 9.69 3.19
C GLU A 22 -8.51 10.28 2.06
N ALA A 23 -8.40 9.59 0.92
CA ALA A 23 -7.56 9.99 -0.21
C ALA A 23 -8.34 10.66 -1.35
N GLY A 24 -9.68 10.65 -1.29
CA GLY A 24 -10.56 11.16 -2.33
C GLY A 24 -10.71 10.20 -3.52
N TYR A 25 -11.50 10.62 -4.51
CA TYR A 25 -11.85 9.79 -5.68
C TYR A 25 -10.86 9.93 -6.85
N ASN A 26 -9.99 10.94 -6.85
CA ASN A 26 -9.19 11.32 -8.02
C ASN A 26 -7.68 11.00 -7.86
N LYS A 27 -7.38 9.74 -7.53
CA LYS A 27 -6.01 9.20 -7.43
C LYS A 27 -5.11 9.86 -6.37
N GLY A 28 -5.70 10.51 -5.37
CA GLY A 28 -4.97 11.06 -4.23
C GLY A 28 -4.29 9.95 -3.40
N VAL A 29 -3.31 10.35 -2.58
CA VAL A 29 -2.62 9.47 -1.64
C VAL A 29 -2.66 10.10 -0.25
N SER A 30 -3.02 9.28 0.74
CA SER A 30 -3.06 9.64 2.16
C SER A 30 -1.97 8.86 2.92
N ASP A 31 -1.36 9.49 3.92
CA ASP A 31 -0.42 8.87 4.85
C ASP A 31 -1.11 8.17 6.02
N LYS A 32 -2.44 8.28 6.11
CA LYS A 32 -3.24 7.62 7.14
C LYS A 32 -3.36 6.12 6.86
N GLN A 33 -2.79 5.32 7.75
CA GLN A 33 -2.85 3.86 7.65
C GLN A 33 -4.23 3.27 7.91
N ILE A 34 -4.62 2.28 7.10
CA ILE A 34 -5.75 1.38 7.37
C ILE A 34 -5.20 0.16 8.13
N ARG A 35 -5.66 -0.06 9.38
CA ARG A 35 -5.26 -1.24 10.17
C ARG A 35 -6.29 -2.36 10.05
N LEU A 36 -5.89 -3.45 9.41
CA LEU A 36 -6.69 -4.67 9.30
C LEU A 36 -6.11 -5.77 10.21
N LYS A 37 -6.95 -6.38 11.05
CA LYS A 37 -6.60 -7.57 11.85
C LYS A 37 -7.41 -8.75 11.35
N ILE A 38 -6.75 -9.71 10.70
CA ILE A 38 -7.32 -10.98 10.29
C ILE A 38 -6.93 -12.03 11.32
N SER A 39 -7.88 -12.86 11.75
CA SER A 39 -7.64 -13.97 12.68
C SER A 39 -8.23 -15.23 12.09
N SER A 40 -7.41 -16.29 12.05
CA SER A 40 -7.79 -17.61 11.58
C SER A 40 -6.95 -18.65 12.33
N PRO A 41 -7.49 -19.83 12.66
CA PRO A 41 -6.70 -20.91 13.27
C PRO A 41 -5.68 -21.51 12.28
N ASN A 42 -5.79 -21.21 10.98
CA ASN A 42 -5.00 -21.83 9.92
C ASN A 42 -3.90 -20.90 9.35
N VAL A 43 -3.57 -19.80 10.02
CA VAL A 43 -2.59 -18.83 9.54
C VAL A 43 -1.53 -18.53 10.60
N LEU A 44 -0.34 -18.14 10.15
CA LEU A 44 0.74 -17.69 11.01
C LEU A 44 0.50 -16.25 11.46
N ASN A 45 1.10 -15.90 12.60
CA ASN A 45 1.17 -14.51 13.06
C ASN A 45 2.20 -13.76 12.22
N ILE A 46 1.73 -13.07 11.20
CA ILE A 46 2.56 -12.24 10.30
C ILE A 46 1.96 -10.84 10.15
N THR A 47 2.83 -9.85 9.97
CA THR A 47 2.43 -8.48 9.61
C THR A 47 2.72 -8.29 8.13
N LEU A 48 1.68 -8.02 7.35
CA LEU A 48 1.81 -7.64 5.94
C LEU A 48 1.55 -6.14 5.84
N VAL A 49 2.40 -5.44 5.10
CA VAL A 49 2.22 -4.03 4.78
C VAL A 49 2.09 -3.92 3.27
N ASP A 50 0.96 -3.37 2.82
CA ASP A 50 0.74 -3.00 1.43
C ASP A 50 1.03 -1.50 1.27
N LEU A 51 1.89 -1.16 0.32
CA LEU A 51 2.40 0.20 0.12
C LEU A 51 2.00 0.70 -1.27
N PRO A 52 1.74 2.01 -1.44
CA PRO A 52 1.46 2.58 -2.76
C PRO A 52 2.60 2.30 -3.74
N GLY A 53 2.25 2.00 -5.00
CA GLY A 53 3.22 1.88 -6.07
C GLY A 53 3.93 3.20 -6.37
N ILE A 54 5.20 3.14 -6.75
CA ILE A 54 5.99 4.33 -7.12
C ILE A 54 5.47 4.87 -8.46
N THR A 55 5.12 6.16 -8.50
CA THR A 55 4.65 6.86 -9.71
C THR A 55 5.56 8.04 -10.02
N LYS A 56 6.18 8.05 -11.21
CA LYS A 56 7.08 9.14 -11.66
C LYS A 56 6.36 10.36 -12.22
N VAL A 57 5.11 10.19 -12.64
CA VAL A 57 4.30 11.26 -13.25
C VAL A 57 3.03 11.44 -12.42
N PRO A 58 2.79 12.64 -11.84
CA PRO A 58 1.57 12.90 -11.10
C PRO A 58 0.36 12.84 -12.04
N VAL A 59 -0.72 12.22 -11.58
CA VAL A 59 -1.99 12.09 -12.31
C VAL A 59 -3.16 12.51 -11.44
N GLY A 60 -4.16 13.18 -12.02
CA GLY A 60 -5.33 13.65 -11.28
C GLY A 60 -4.96 14.72 -10.25
N ASP A 61 -5.38 14.54 -8.99
CA ASP A 61 -5.17 15.51 -7.91
C ASP A 61 -3.85 15.28 -7.15
N GLN A 62 -2.92 14.52 -7.72
CA GLN A 62 -1.63 14.26 -7.10
C GLN A 62 -0.75 15.52 -7.12
N PRO A 63 -0.12 15.88 -5.98
CA PRO A 63 0.80 17.01 -5.95
C PRO A 63 2.09 16.67 -6.71
N SER A 64 2.82 17.70 -7.14
CA SER A 64 4.08 17.54 -7.89
C SER A 64 5.18 16.79 -7.12
N ASP A 65 5.07 16.69 -5.80
CA ASP A 65 6.01 15.99 -4.92
C ASP A 65 5.56 14.57 -4.54
N ILE A 66 4.55 14.01 -5.24
CA ILE A 66 3.96 12.71 -4.89
C ILE A 66 4.97 11.57 -4.82
N GLU A 67 5.94 11.53 -5.74
CA GLU A 67 7.00 10.53 -5.77
C GLU A 67 7.82 10.55 -4.47
N ALA A 68 8.24 11.74 -4.03
CA ALA A 68 9.00 11.91 -2.80
C ALA A 68 8.19 11.51 -1.57
N ARG A 69 6.89 11.81 -1.55
CA ARG A 69 5.97 11.41 -0.47
C ARG A 69 5.82 9.89 -0.39
N ILE A 70 5.59 9.22 -1.52
CA ILE A 70 5.47 7.76 -1.59
C ILE A 70 6.80 7.11 -1.19
N ARG A 71 7.94 7.59 -1.70
CA ARG A 71 9.26 7.06 -1.34
C ARG A 71 9.54 7.20 0.16
N LYS A 72 9.21 8.36 0.75
CA LYS A 72 9.34 8.57 2.21
C LYS A 72 8.48 7.59 3.00
N MET A 73 7.26 7.32 2.54
CA MET A 73 6.36 6.34 3.15
C MET A 73 6.97 4.93 3.09
N ILE A 74 7.37 4.47 1.91
CA ILE A 74 7.98 3.15 1.71
C ILE A 74 9.21 2.98 2.63
N MET A 75 10.12 3.96 2.63
CA MET A 75 11.34 3.93 3.44
C MET A 75 11.05 3.87 4.95
N SER A 76 9.91 4.39 5.43
CA SER A 76 9.53 4.30 6.84
C SER A 76 9.19 2.88 7.28
N TYR A 77 8.77 2.02 6.34
CA TYR A 77 8.43 0.62 6.61
C TYR A 77 9.59 -0.33 6.34
N ILE A 78 10.30 -0.17 5.21
CA ILE A 78 11.32 -1.15 4.77
C ILE A 78 12.65 -1.04 5.51
N ARG A 79 12.87 0.03 6.29
CA ARG A 79 14.09 0.22 7.11
C ARG A 79 14.19 -0.69 8.33
N GLN A 80 13.16 -1.47 8.62
CA GLN A 80 13.17 -2.41 9.74
C GLN A 80 14.02 -3.63 9.38
N GLU A 81 14.96 -4.03 10.24
CA GLU A 81 15.91 -5.14 9.97
C GLU A 81 15.21 -6.47 9.68
N ALA A 82 14.05 -6.73 10.31
CA ALA A 82 13.26 -7.94 10.11
C ALA A 82 12.27 -7.86 8.93
N CYS A 83 12.32 -6.79 8.11
CA CYS A 83 11.43 -6.62 6.97
C CYS A 83 11.91 -7.45 5.77
N ILE A 84 11.04 -8.31 5.24
CA ILE A 84 11.26 -8.98 3.96
C ILE A 84 10.68 -8.11 2.85
N ILE A 85 11.51 -7.66 1.92
CA ILE A 85 11.10 -6.84 0.77
C ILE A 85 10.75 -7.75 -0.41
N LEU A 86 9.50 -7.66 -0.87
CA LEU A 86 9.02 -8.33 -2.08
C LEU A 86 9.11 -7.35 -3.26
N ALA A 87 10.27 -7.32 -3.94
CA ALA A 87 10.48 -6.43 -5.10
C ALA A 87 9.78 -6.97 -6.37
N VAL A 88 8.52 -6.58 -6.57
CA VAL A 88 7.71 -7.03 -7.71
C VAL A 88 8.02 -6.18 -8.94
N SER A 89 8.48 -6.83 -10.01
CA SER A 89 8.75 -6.19 -11.31
C SER A 89 7.98 -6.92 -12.42
N PRO A 90 7.31 -6.20 -13.34
CA PRO A 90 6.63 -6.84 -14.45
C PRO A 90 7.65 -7.40 -15.46
N ALA A 91 7.37 -8.58 -16.02
CA ALA A 91 8.30 -9.28 -16.91
C ALA A 91 8.56 -8.59 -18.25
N ASN A 92 7.70 -7.64 -18.64
CA ASN A 92 7.83 -6.89 -19.89
C ASN A 92 8.63 -5.58 -19.75
N SER A 93 9.17 -5.30 -18.56
CA SER A 93 10.00 -4.12 -18.29
C SER A 93 11.43 -4.53 -17.96
N ASP A 94 12.39 -3.72 -18.39
CA ASP A 94 13.79 -3.98 -18.09
C ASP A 94 14.06 -3.90 -16.59
N LEU A 95 14.72 -4.93 -16.06
CA LEU A 95 15.03 -5.03 -14.63
C LEU A 95 15.87 -3.84 -14.14
N ALA A 96 16.75 -3.30 -14.99
CA ALA A 96 17.57 -2.13 -14.70
C ALA A 96 16.76 -0.84 -14.45
N THR A 97 15.51 -0.81 -14.94
CA THR A 97 14.59 0.33 -14.79
C THR A 97 13.57 0.11 -13.66
N SER A 98 13.68 -0.99 -12.91
CA SER A 98 12.73 -1.32 -11.85
C SER A 98 12.90 -0.42 -10.63
N ASP A 99 11.89 0.41 -10.37
CA ASP A 99 11.83 1.25 -9.17
C ASP A 99 11.76 0.45 -7.87
N ALA A 100 11.37 -0.84 -7.93
CA ALA A 100 11.35 -1.72 -6.76
C ALA A 100 12.75 -2.18 -6.33
N LEU A 101 13.75 -2.08 -7.21
CA LEU A 101 15.14 -2.47 -6.94
C LEU A 101 16.08 -1.27 -6.70
N GLN A 102 15.60 -0.03 -6.88
CA GLN A 102 16.36 1.22 -6.74
C GLN A 102 16.10 1.93 -5.40
#